data_AF-A0A447JEK1-F1
#
_entry.id   AF-A0A447JEK1-F1
#
_cell.length_a   1.000
_cell.length_b   1.000
_cell.length_c   1.000
_cell.angle_alpha   90.00
_cell.angle_beta   90.00
_cell.angle_gamma   90.00
#
_symmetry.space_group_name_H-M   'P 1'
#
loop_
_entity.id
_entity.type
_entity.pdbx_description
1 polymer ?
#
loop_
_entity_poly.entity_id
_entity_poly.type
_entity_poly.pdbx_seq_one_letter_code
_entity_poly.pdbx_strand_id
1 'polypeptide(L)' 'MPRATPTGSVPSLSTSIGAGTGEWVLLVSGSSARQAHRSELSPVDLCVIGIVDEVVAGGKVVFHK' A
#
# COMPACT_ATOMS: atom_id res chain seq x y z
N MET A 1 9.76 -17.46 -11.67
CA MET A 1 8.91 -16.92 -10.59
C MET A 1 8.02 -15.86 -11.22
N PRO A 2 6.69 -15.87 -11.02
CA PRO A 2 5.86 -14.75 -11.44
C PRO A 2 6.29 -13.53 -10.62
N ARG A 3 6.95 -12.57 -11.26
CA ARG A 3 7.34 -11.31 -10.64
C ARG A 3 6.17 -10.37 -10.80
N ALA A 4 5.56 -9.99 -9.70
CA ALA A 4 4.51 -9.00 -9.75
C ALA A 4 5.12 -7.66 -10.22
N THR A 5 4.62 -7.14 -11.34
CA THR A 5 5.10 -5.91 -11.98
C THR A 5 4.28 -4.72 -11.50
N PRO A 6 4.93 -3.59 -11.14
CA PRO A 6 4.21 -2.36 -10.84
C PRO A 6 3.36 -1.96 -12.05
N THR A 7 2.06 -1.77 -11.83
CA THR A 7 1.12 -1.30 -12.84
C THR A 7 0.51 0.02 -12.40
N GLY A 8 0.55 1.01 -13.29
CA GLY A 8 0.00 2.35 -13.05
C GLY A 8 0.94 3.30 -12.31
N SER A 9 0.55 4.57 -12.25
CA SER A 9 1.24 5.62 -11.50
C SER A 9 0.51 5.85 -10.18
N VAL A 10 1.20 5.67 -9.06
CA VAL A 10 0.71 6.09 -7.74
C VAL A 10 1.21 7.51 -7.44
N PRO A 11 0.34 8.41 -6.95
CA PRO A 11 0.75 9.75 -6.52
C PRO A 11 1.62 9.68 -5.27
N SER A 12 2.25 10.79 -4.89
CA SER A 12 3.04 10.87 -3.66
C SER A 12 2.17 10.58 -2.44
N LEU A 13 2.55 9.59 -1.64
CA LEU A 13 1.84 9.19 -0.42
C LEU A 13 2.67 9.55 0.80
N SER A 14 2.04 10.17 1.78
CA SER A 14 2.62 10.31 3.11
C SER A 14 2.40 9.00 3.87
N THR A 15 3.47 8.40 4.39
CA THR A 15 3.40 7.16 5.17
C THR A 15 3.96 7.43 6.56
N SER A 16 3.20 7.13 7.60
CA SER A 16 3.65 7.20 9.00
C SER A 16 4.35 5.91 9.45
N ILE A 17 4.34 4.89 8.60
CA ILE A 17 4.76 3.52 8.89
C ILE A 17 6.23 3.29 8.51
N GLY A 18 6.87 4.26 7.84
CA GLY A 18 8.30 4.22 7.54
C GLY A 18 8.67 3.33 6.34
N ALA A 19 7.77 3.21 5.36
CA ALA A 19 8.06 2.45 4.15
C ALA A 19 9.18 3.11 3.33
N GLY A 20 10.19 2.33 2.96
CA GLY A 20 11.31 2.71 2.11
C GLY A 20 11.00 2.58 0.62
N THR A 21 11.85 3.18 -0.21
CA THR A 21 11.74 3.04 -1.67
C THR A 21 11.92 1.58 -2.10
N GLY A 22 10.99 1.07 -2.89
CA GLY A 22 11.00 -0.31 -3.41
C GLY A 22 10.27 -1.33 -2.54
N GLU A 23 9.78 -0.93 -1.35
CA GLU A 23 8.93 -1.78 -0.54
C GLU A 23 7.51 -1.86 -1.10
N TRP A 24 6.90 -3.03 -0.95
CA TRP A 24 5.51 -3.25 -1.28
C TRP A 24 4.65 -2.78 -0.11
N VAL A 25 3.62 -1.99 -0.40
CA VAL A 25 2.73 -1.42 0.62
C VAL A 25 1.27 -1.69 0.27
N LEU A 26 0.44 -1.79 1.30
CA LEU A 26 -1.01 -1.87 1.15
C LEU A 26 -1.60 -0.46 1.23
N LEU A 27 -2.42 -0.13 0.24
CA LEU A 27 -3.10 1.16 0.12
C LEU A 27 -4.60 1.02 0.35
N VAL A 28 -5.19 2.04 0.93
CA VAL A 28 -6.64 2.24 0.97
C VAL A 28 -6.98 3.60 0.37
N SER A 29 -8.10 3.70 -0.35
CA SER A 29 -8.53 4.92 -1.03
C SER A 29 -9.87 5.47 -0.54
N GLY A 30 -10.18 6.72 -0.91
CA GLY A 30 -11.47 7.36 -0.66
C GLY A 30 -11.72 7.70 0.81
N SER A 31 -12.97 7.58 1.27
CA SER A 31 -13.33 7.87 2.67
C SER A 31 -12.59 6.97 3.67
N SER A 32 -12.32 5.72 3.29
CA SER A 32 -11.54 4.79 4.09
C SER A 32 -10.08 5.24 4.29
N ALA A 33 -9.53 6.03 3.35
CA ALA A 33 -8.21 6.66 3.54
C ALA A 33 -8.22 7.71 4.65
N ARG A 34 -9.30 8.50 4.77
CA ARG A 34 -9.44 9.49 5.86
C ARG A 34 -9.59 8.83 7.22
N GLN A 35 -10.35 7.73 7.28
CA GLN A 35 -10.45 6.88 8.46
C GLN A 35 -9.10 6.30 8.87
N ALA A 36 -8.36 5.74 7.91
CA ALA A 36 -7.02 5.20 8.14
C ALA A 36 -6.03 6.29 8.58
N HIS A 37 -6.16 7.51 8.05
CA HIS A 37 -5.39 8.67 8.49
C HIS A 37 -5.85 9.23 9.86
N ARG A 38 -6.85 8.60 10.51
CA ARG A 38 -7.41 8.97 11.82
C ARG A 38 -8.08 10.35 11.86
N SER A 39 -8.51 10.86 10.71
CA SER A 39 -9.26 12.12 10.64
C SER A 39 -10.17 12.13 9.42
N GLU A 40 -11.49 12.14 9.65
CA GLU A 40 -12.52 12.23 8.60
C GLU A 40 -12.45 13.55 7.80
N LEU A 41 -11.85 14.58 8.40
CA LEU A 41 -11.60 15.88 7.77
C LEU A 41 -10.26 15.92 7.02
N SER A 42 -9.48 14.84 7.07
CA SER A 42 -8.18 14.80 6.40
C SER A 42 -8.37 14.93 4.88
N PRO A 43 -7.65 15.84 4.21
CA PRO A 43 -7.73 16.02 2.77
C PRO A 43 -6.92 14.94 2.02
N VAL A 44 -7.09 13.67 2.41
CA VAL A 44 -6.43 12.53 1.76
C VAL A 44 -7.45 11.60 1.13
N ASP A 45 -7.09 11.08 -0.03
CA ASP A 45 -7.84 10.12 -0.81
C ASP A 45 -7.09 8.79 -0.98
N LEU A 46 -5.84 8.71 -0.50
CA LEU A 46 -5.02 7.51 -0.42
C LEU A 46 -4.20 7.49 0.88
N CYS A 47 -4.10 6.31 1.51
CA CYS A 47 -3.32 6.12 2.73
C CYS A 47 -2.61 4.76 2.70
N VAL A 48 -1.33 4.75 3.11
CA VAL A 48 -0.58 3.51 3.37
C VAL A 48 -0.99 2.96 4.73
N ILE A 49 -1.47 1.72 4.77
CA ILE A 49 -1.95 1.06 5.99
C ILE A 49 -1.06 -0.09 6.46
N GLY A 50 -0.07 -0.49 5.66
CA GLY A 50 0.89 -1.53 6.03
C GLY A 50 1.97 -1.74 4.98
N ILE A 51 3.06 -2.39 5.41
CA ILE A 51 4.14 -2.90 4.56
C ILE A 51 3.88 -4.38 4.33
N VAL A 52 4.09 -4.84 3.10
CA VAL A 52 3.85 -6.22 2.70
C VAL A 52 5.14 -7.02 2.87
N ASP A 53 5.07 -8.11 3.63
CA ASP A 53 6.18 -9.07 3.76
C ASP A 53 6.04 -10.23 2.77
N GLU A 54 4.83 -10.78 2.60
CA GLU A 54 4.55 -11.89 1.69
C GLU A 54 3.19 -11.73 1.00
N VAL A 55 3.11 -12.10 -0.28
CA VAL A 55 1.86 -12.26 -1.03
C VAL A 55 1.78 -13.67 -1.58
N VAL A 56 0.70 -14.37 -1.23
CA VAL A 56 0.37 -15.70 -1.77
C VAL A 56 -0.86 -15.58 -2.66
N ALA A 57 -0.75 -16.04 -3.89
CA ALA A 57 -1.86 -16.10 -4.84
C ALA A 57 -1.88 -17.47 -5.53
N GLY A 58 -3.04 -18.12 -5.54
CA GLY A 58 -3.19 -19.45 -6.15
C GLY A 58 -2.26 -20.52 -5.56
N GLY A 59 -1.99 -20.44 -4.25
CA GLY A 59 -1.11 -21.38 -3.53
C GLY A 59 0.39 -21.20 -3.82
N LYS A 60 0.80 -20.11 -4.47
CA LYS A 60 2.20 -19.79 -4.74
C LYS A 60 2.55 -18.43 -4.15
N VAL A 61 3.76 -18.33 -3.59
CA VAL A 61 4.34 -17.05 -3.18
C VAL A 61 4.66 -16.24 -4.44
N VAL A 62 4.02 -15.08 -4.59
CA VAL A 62 4.22 -14.15 -5.73
C VAL A 62 5.07 -12.94 -5.34
N PHE A 63 5.18 -12.66 -4.05
CA PHE A 63 6.08 -11.67 -3.50
C PHE A 63 6.52 -12.13 -2.10
N HIS A 64 7.79 -11.96 -1.79
CA HIS A 64 8.35 -12.07 -0.45
C HIS A 64 9.45 -11.02 -0.34
N LYS A 65 9.46 -10.26 0.76
CA LYS A 65 10.46 -9.22 1.05
C LYS A 65 11.87 -9.80 1.18
#